data_AF-A0A7Y5K801-F1
#
_entry.id   AF-A0A7Y5K801-F1
#
_cell.length_a   1.000
_cell.length_b   1.000
_cell.length_c   1.000
_cell.angle_alpha   90.00
_cell.angle_beta   90.00
_cell.angle_gamma   90.00
#
_symmetry.space_group_name_H-M   'P 1'
#
loop_
_entity.id
_entity.type
_entity.pdbx_description
1 polymer ?
#
loop_
_entity_poly.entity_id
_entity_poly.type
_entity_poly.pdbx_seq_one_letter_code
_entity_poly.pdbx_strand_id
1 'polypeptide(L)'
;MLPDLPLVEMIARREILAFGQEKLSFSPAEVEGLARQMGNKLLPRTQMDALEGWPAGVILALHPPLPAEVEESLHGKGPEALFNVLASSMLAFQLPDIRNFLLVSSVLAQVTPEVCSKALGIPNSHELLASVLNQHLFASRVAGGITYHQLFRDFLQNTLKQSSPEQYSRLHLSAARWFQANEQLETAFNHYLAAGAPEYAAEIAEFVAQDYFVQGKVETLLEWKERLLPHPFPIPNLLHKCAIV
;
A
#
# COMPACT_ATOMS: atom_id res chain seq x y z
N MET A 1 14.23 -7.04 0.21
CA MET A 1 14.57 -8.47 -0.04
C MET A 1 15.04 -9.05 1.28
N LEU A 2 14.38 -10.09 1.78
CA LEU A 2 14.98 -10.90 2.83
C LEU A 2 16.18 -11.63 2.21
N PRO A 3 17.38 -11.57 2.81
CA PRO A 3 18.54 -12.31 2.31
C PRO A 3 18.22 -13.81 2.29
N ASP A 4 18.77 -14.53 1.31
CA ASP A 4 18.64 -15.99 1.18
C ASP A 4 19.50 -16.67 2.26
N LEU A 5 18.98 -16.63 3.48
CA LEU A 5 19.60 -17.22 4.66
C LEU A 5 19.07 -18.64 4.83
N PRO A 6 19.92 -19.63 5.14
CA PRO A 6 19.49 -20.99 5.44
C PRO A 6 18.88 -21.04 6.85
N LEU A 7 17.73 -20.37 7.04
CA LEU A 7 17.09 -20.12 8.33
C LEU A 7 16.83 -21.42 9.10
N VAL A 8 16.41 -22.48 8.42
CA VAL A 8 16.16 -23.79 9.04
C VAL A 8 17.44 -24.35 9.66
N GLU A 9 18.57 -24.22 8.97
CA GLU A 9 19.87 -24.70 9.45
C GLU A 9 20.42 -23.82 10.57
N MET A 10 20.27 -22.50 10.46
CA MET A 10 20.67 -21.54 11.50
C MET A 10 19.84 -21.70 12.79
N ILE A 11 18.54 -22.01 12.68
CA ILE A 11 17.67 -22.36 13.81
C ILE A 11 18.16 -23.65 14.45
N ALA A 12 18.43 -24.69 13.66
CA ALA A 12 18.93 -25.97 14.15
C ALA A 12 20.30 -25.84 14.86
N ARG A 13 21.16 -24.94 14.37
CA ARG A 13 22.47 -24.62 14.95
C ARG A 13 22.42 -23.60 16.10
N ARG A 14 21.23 -23.07 16.43
CA ARG A 14 21.02 -22.00 17.44
C ARG A 14 21.81 -20.72 17.18
N GLU A 15 22.10 -20.42 15.92
CA GLU A 15 22.78 -19.19 15.50
C GLU A 15 21.82 -18.00 15.45
N ILE A 16 20.51 -18.27 15.41
CA ILE A 16 19.45 -17.27 15.42
C ILE A 16 18.39 -17.60 16.46
N LEU A 17 17.84 -16.53 17.05
CA LEU A 17 16.74 -16.63 17.99
C LEU A 17 15.44 -16.32 17.24
N ALA A 18 14.68 -17.36 16.93
CA ALA A 18 13.37 -17.22 16.28
C ALA A 18 12.28 -17.05 17.34
N PHE A 19 11.52 -15.96 17.24
CA PHE A 19 10.30 -15.76 18.01
C PHE A 19 9.10 -16.11 17.12
N GLY A 20 8.39 -17.18 17.48
CA GLY A 20 7.10 -17.48 16.87
C GLY A 20 6.01 -16.53 17.36
N GLN A 21 4.87 -16.51 16.68
CA GLN A 21 3.69 -15.71 17.03
C GLN A 21 3.31 -15.84 18.52
N GLU A 22 3.28 -17.07 19.04
CA GLU A 22 3.03 -17.42 20.45
C GLU A 22 3.90 -16.63 21.45
N LYS A 23 5.15 -16.32 21.08
CA LYS A 23 6.12 -15.61 21.93
C LYS A 23 6.07 -14.09 21.77
N LEU A 24 5.49 -13.61 20.67
CA LEU A 24 5.32 -12.18 20.39
C LEU A 24 3.95 -11.69 20.84
N SER A 25 2.98 -12.59 20.98
CA SER A 25 1.68 -12.29 21.57
C SER A 25 1.82 -11.93 23.05
N PHE A 26 1.29 -10.79 23.42
CA PHE A 26 1.15 -10.34 24.80
C PHE A 26 0.23 -11.28 25.56
N SER A 27 0.74 -11.78 26.68
CA SER A 27 -0.06 -12.42 27.70
C SER A 27 -1.01 -11.40 28.36
N PRO A 28 -2.11 -11.86 28.96
CA PRO A 28 -3.01 -10.99 29.72
C PRO A 28 -2.29 -10.13 30.77
N ALA A 29 -1.29 -10.68 31.45
CA ALA A 29 -0.49 -9.96 32.43
C ALA A 29 0.36 -8.84 31.81
N GLU A 30 0.89 -9.05 30.60
CA GLU A 30 1.65 -8.02 29.86
C GLU A 30 0.74 -6.91 29.35
N VAL A 31 -0.49 -7.24 28.91
CA VAL A 31 -1.51 -6.25 28.56
C VAL A 31 -1.87 -5.37 29.77
N GLU A 32 -2.12 -5.98 30.94
CA GLU A 32 -2.40 -5.26 32.18
C GLU A 32 -1.21 -4.39 32.62
N GLY A 33 0.00 -4.91 32.51
CA GLY A 33 1.24 -4.19 32.83
C GLY A 33 1.42 -2.98 31.93
N LEU A 34 1.23 -3.15 30.61
CA LEU A 34 1.32 -2.08 29.63
C LEU A 34 0.26 -1.00 29.91
N ALA A 35 -1.00 -1.38 30.17
CA ALA A 35 -2.07 -0.44 30.49
C ALA A 35 -1.72 0.44 31.70
N ARG A 36 -1.19 -0.16 32.77
CA ARG A 36 -0.74 0.57 33.97
C ARG A 36 0.43 1.51 33.67
N GLN A 37 1.41 1.04 32.90
CA GLN A 37 2.57 1.84 32.52
C GLN A 37 2.18 3.06 31.68
N MET A 38 1.16 2.92 30.83
CA MET A 38 0.63 4.00 30.00
C MET A 38 -0.37 4.92 30.74
N GLY A 39 -0.74 4.58 31.99
CA GLY A 39 -1.74 5.33 32.76
C GLY A 39 -3.18 5.17 32.25
N ASN A 40 -3.44 4.12 31.46
CA ASN A 40 -4.74 3.86 30.85
C ASN A 40 -5.58 2.88 31.69
N LYS A 41 -6.90 2.88 31.46
CA LYS A 41 -7.80 1.90 32.07
C LYS A 41 -7.52 0.51 31.49
N LEU A 42 -7.71 -0.51 32.32
CA LEU A 42 -7.64 -1.90 31.89
C LEU A 42 -8.73 -2.20 30.86
N LEU A 43 -8.36 -2.95 29.82
CA LEU A 43 -9.30 -3.44 28.82
C LEU A 43 -10.24 -4.49 29.45
N PRO A 44 -11.53 -4.51 29.08
CA PRO A 44 -12.42 -5.63 29.38
C PRO A 44 -11.85 -6.94 28.83
N ARG A 45 -12.06 -8.06 29.55
CA ARG A 45 -11.58 -9.39 29.12
C ARG A 45 -12.04 -9.77 27.71
N THR A 46 -13.27 -9.42 27.35
CA THR A 46 -13.83 -9.67 26.01
C THR A 46 -13.05 -8.98 24.88
N GLN A 47 -12.48 -7.80 25.13
CA GLN A 47 -11.60 -7.12 24.17
C GLN A 47 -10.20 -7.72 24.18
N MET A 48 -9.67 -8.10 25.35
CA MET A 48 -8.37 -8.77 25.44
C MET A 48 -8.34 -10.10 24.68
N ASP A 49 -9.42 -10.89 24.81
CA ASP A 49 -9.56 -12.17 24.12
C ASP A 49 -9.65 -11.99 22.60
N ALA A 50 -10.39 -10.98 22.14
CA ALA A 50 -10.54 -10.68 20.71
C ALA A 50 -9.25 -10.16 20.04
N LEU A 51 -8.33 -9.60 20.83
CA LEU A 51 -7.02 -9.15 20.37
C LEU A 51 -6.01 -10.29 20.23
N GLU A 52 -6.30 -11.48 20.79
CA GLU A 52 -5.44 -12.68 20.73
C GLU A 52 -3.96 -12.41 21.11
N GLY A 53 -3.76 -11.48 22.05
CA GLY A 53 -2.43 -11.03 22.48
C GLY A 53 -1.67 -10.20 21.45
N TRP A 54 -2.27 -9.74 20.36
CA TRP A 54 -1.56 -8.97 19.35
C TRP A 54 -1.03 -7.62 19.90
N PRO A 55 0.29 -7.38 19.94
CA PRO A 55 0.86 -6.20 20.62
C PRO A 55 0.34 -4.86 20.10
N ALA A 56 0.23 -4.72 18.78
CA ALA A 56 -0.24 -3.49 18.16
C ALA A 56 -1.74 -3.24 18.45
N GLY A 57 -2.56 -4.29 18.41
CA GLY A 57 -3.98 -4.19 18.74
C GLY A 57 -4.21 -3.84 20.20
N VAL A 58 -3.39 -4.38 21.11
CA VAL A 58 -3.38 -4.01 22.52
C VAL A 58 -3.03 -2.53 22.71
N ILE A 59 -1.95 -2.05 22.08
CA ILE A 59 -1.55 -0.63 22.16
C ILE A 59 -2.68 0.28 21.66
N LEU A 60 -3.35 -0.09 20.56
CA LEU A 60 -4.46 0.68 20.01
C LEU A 60 -5.67 0.69 20.95
N ALA A 61 -6.08 -0.46 21.45
CA ALA A 61 -7.18 -0.59 22.40
C ALA A 61 -6.94 0.25 23.67
N LEU A 62 -5.67 0.36 24.10
CA LEU A 62 -5.26 1.18 25.24
C LEU A 62 -5.18 2.69 24.92
N HIS A 63 -5.25 3.13 23.67
CA HIS A 63 -5.20 4.55 23.28
C HIS A 63 -6.56 5.08 22.76
N PRO A 64 -7.54 5.34 23.65
CA PRO A 64 -8.79 5.99 23.27
C PRO A 64 -8.63 7.51 23.02
N PRO A 65 -9.60 8.15 22.34
CA PRO A 65 -10.81 7.55 21.77
C PRO A 65 -10.53 6.85 20.43
N LEU A 66 -11.12 5.66 20.28
CA LEU A 66 -11.15 4.94 19.01
C LEU A 66 -12.46 5.29 18.28
N PRO A 67 -12.43 5.49 16.95
CA PRO A 67 -13.66 5.59 16.15
C PRO A 67 -14.56 4.35 16.34
N ALA A 68 -15.88 4.49 16.21
CA ALA A 68 -16.81 3.38 16.43
C ALA A 68 -16.57 2.20 15.47
N GLU A 69 -16.09 2.46 14.24
CA GLU A 69 -15.74 1.39 13.30
C GLU A 69 -14.53 0.56 13.79
N VAL A 70 -13.65 1.19 14.57
CA VAL A 70 -12.48 0.55 15.18
C VAL A 70 -12.91 -0.39 16.29
N GLU A 71 -13.77 0.05 17.20
CA GLU A 71 -14.31 -0.82 18.26
C GLU A 71 -14.97 -2.06 17.65
N GLU A 72 -15.78 -1.89 16.60
CA GLU A 72 -16.44 -3.02 15.91
C GLU A 72 -15.45 -3.97 15.20
N SER A 73 -14.33 -3.45 14.71
CA SER A 73 -13.32 -4.26 14.00
C SER A 73 -12.43 -5.06 14.95
N LEU A 74 -12.19 -4.52 16.15
CA LEU A 74 -11.55 -5.24 17.26
C LEU A 74 -12.40 -6.44 17.75
N HIS A 75 -13.67 -6.55 17.35
CA HIS A 75 -14.59 -7.62 17.74
C HIS A 75 -14.69 -8.80 16.74
N GLY A 76 -13.75 -8.97 15.81
CA GLY A 76 -13.60 -10.23 15.04
C GLY A 76 -13.57 -10.14 13.52
N LYS A 77 -13.11 -9.02 12.93
CA LYS A 77 -13.02 -8.87 11.46
C LYS A 77 -11.68 -9.30 10.83
N GLY A 78 -10.84 -10.03 11.57
CA GLY A 78 -9.57 -10.60 11.08
C GLY A 78 -8.42 -9.59 10.91
N PRO A 79 -7.22 -10.05 10.50
CA PRO A 79 -5.99 -9.25 10.50
C PRO A 79 -6.04 -7.99 9.63
N GLU A 80 -6.77 -8.01 8.51
CA GLU A 80 -6.88 -6.88 7.58
C GLU A 80 -7.70 -5.72 8.16
N ALA A 81 -8.80 -6.02 8.86
CA ALA A 81 -9.59 -5.00 9.53
C ALA A 81 -8.80 -4.34 10.64
N LEU A 82 -8.06 -5.14 11.42
CA LEU A 82 -7.14 -4.66 12.46
C LEU A 82 -6.01 -3.79 11.88
N PHE A 83 -5.48 -4.15 10.71
CA PHE A 83 -4.50 -3.33 10.01
C PHE A 83 -5.09 -1.97 9.61
N ASN A 84 -6.30 -1.93 9.05
CA ASN A 84 -6.96 -0.67 8.66
C ASN A 84 -7.18 0.26 9.86
N VAL A 85 -7.49 -0.30 11.03
CA VAL A 85 -7.54 0.46 12.27
C VAL A 85 -6.19 1.11 12.59
N LEU A 86 -5.12 0.30 12.64
CA LEU A 86 -3.77 0.78 12.96
C LEU A 86 -3.32 1.86 11.98
N ALA A 87 -3.56 1.64 10.68
CA ALA A 87 -3.24 2.57 9.62
C ALA A 87 -4.03 3.88 9.76
N SER A 88 -5.31 3.81 10.11
CA SER A 88 -6.17 4.98 10.35
C SER A 88 -5.71 5.81 11.54
N SER A 89 -5.48 5.17 12.69
CA SER A 89 -4.95 5.86 13.87
C SER A 89 -3.59 6.49 13.58
N MET A 90 -2.67 5.73 12.95
CA MET A 90 -1.34 6.22 12.60
C MET A 90 -1.41 7.44 11.68
N LEU A 91 -2.28 7.39 10.66
CA LEU A 91 -2.51 8.50 9.74
C LEU A 91 -3.13 9.73 10.44
N ALA A 92 -4.03 9.50 11.39
CA ALA A 92 -4.69 10.56 12.16
C ALA A 92 -3.73 11.31 13.10
N PHE A 93 -2.73 10.62 13.65
CA PHE A 93 -1.69 11.23 14.51
C PHE A 93 -0.61 12.01 13.73
N GLN A 94 -0.59 11.94 12.39
CA GLN A 94 0.39 12.67 11.59
C GLN A 94 0.09 14.17 11.50
N LEU A 95 1.16 14.96 11.43
CA LEU A 95 1.06 16.37 11.05
C LEU A 95 0.42 16.51 9.66
N PRO A 96 -0.34 17.59 9.39
CA PRO A 96 -1.08 17.76 8.14
C PRO A 96 -0.26 17.54 6.88
N ASP A 97 0.99 18.01 6.85
CA ASP A 97 1.88 17.90 5.69
C ASP A 97 2.30 16.44 5.42
N ILE A 98 2.63 15.68 6.47
CA ILE A 98 2.99 14.27 6.36
C ILE A 98 1.77 13.44 5.99
N ARG A 99 0.61 13.72 6.61
CA ARG A 99 -0.65 13.06 6.28
C ARG A 99 -1.01 13.24 4.81
N ASN A 100 -0.91 14.48 4.31
CA ASN A 100 -1.16 14.78 2.90
C ASN A 100 -0.12 14.09 2.00
N PHE A 101 1.16 14.10 2.38
CA PHE A 101 2.21 13.41 1.63
C PHE A 101 1.93 11.91 1.50
N LEU A 102 1.58 11.22 2.58
CA LEU A 102 1.26 9.79 2.58
C LEU A 102 0.09 9.49 1.62
N LEU A 103 -0.99 10.26 1.71
CA LEU A 103 -2.16 10.08 0.83
C LEU A 103 -1.83 10.34 -0.64
N VAL A 104 -1.17 11.46 -0.94
CA VAL A 104 -0.88 11.86 -2.32
C VAL A 104 0.15 10.94 -2.97
N SER A 105 1.18 10.53 -2.23
CA SER A 105 2.24 9.66 -2.76
C SER A 105 1.85 8.18 -2.82
N SER A 106 0.77 7.75 -2.17
CA SER A 106 0.31 6.34 -2.19
C SER A 106 -0.06 5.85 -3.58
N VAL A 107 -0.37 6.75 -4.51
CA VAL A 107 -0.64 6.39 -5.91
C VAL A 107 0.57 5.72 -6.56
N LEU A 108 1.79 6.03 -6.13
CA LEU A 108 3.03 5.47 -6.66
C LEU A 108 3.37 4.14 -5.98
N ALA A 109 3.86 3.16 -6.75
CA ALA A 109 4.40 1.92 -6.18
C ALA A 109 5.77 2.17 -5.51
N GLN A 110 6.62 2.97 -6.17
CA GLN A 110 7.89 3.45 -5.65
C GLN A 110 7.87 4.97 -5.59
N VAL A 111 8.06 5.51 -4.40
CA VAL A 111 8.02 6.95 -4.13
C VAL A 111 9.44 7.47 -4.15
N THR A 112 9.82 8.14 -5.22
CA THR A 112 11.12 8.83 -5.35
C THR A 112 10.93 10.35 -5.35
N PRO A 113 11.94 11.13 -4.92
CA PRO A 113 11.84 12.58 -4.93
C PRO A 113 11.53 13.18 -6.32
N GLU A 114 12.09 12.57 -7.36
CA GLU A 114 11.88 12.96 -8.76
C GLU A 114 10.42 12.79 -9.18
N VAL A 115 9.85 11.59 -8.98
CA VAL A 115 8.44 11.33 -9.35
C VAL A 115 7.50 12.18 -8.50
N CYS A 116 7.78 12.35 -7.20
CA CYS A 116 6.98 13.22 -6.34
C CYS A 116 6.97 14.67 -6.83
N SER A 117 8.12 15.22 -7.20
CA SER A 117 8.20 16.62 -7.64
C SER A 117 7.64 16.82 -9.04
N LYS A 118 7.95 15.94 -9.99
CA LYS A 118 7.59 16.08 -11.40
C LYS A 118 6.19 15.58 -11.72
N ALA A 119 5.77 14.46 -11.14
CA ALA A 119 4.48 13.85 -11.42
C ALA A 119 3.39 14.32 -10.44
N LEU A 120 3.71 14.50 -9.16
CA LEU A 120 2.71 14.84 -8.13
C LEU A 120 2.75 16.30 -7.67
N GLY A 121 3.75 17.09 -8.12
CA GLY A 121 3.88 18.50 -7.76
C GLY A 121 4.27 18.74 -6.30
N ILE A 122 4.97 17.79 -5.66
CA ILE A 122 5.41 17.88 -4.26
C ILE A 122 6.88 18.36 -4.23
N PRO A 123 7.15 19.65 -3.90
CA PRO A 123 8.50 20.21 -3.97
C PRO A 123 9.43 19.71 -2.84
N ASN A 124 8.91 19.47 -1.64
CA ASN A 124 9.71 19.10 -0.45
C ASN A 124 9.79 17.57 -0.24
N SER A 125 9.80 16.81 -1.32
CA SER A 125 9.68 15.34 -1.29
C SER A 125 10.84 14.66 -0.54
N HIS A 126 12.06 15.21 -0.61
CA HIS A 126 13.22 14.66 0.11
C HIS A 126 13.05 14.65 1.64
N GLU A 127 12.62 15.78 2.21
CA GLU A 127 12.43 15.93 3.67
C GLU A 127 11.25 15.09 4.16
N LEU A 128 10.18 15.03 3.37
CA LEU A 128 9.01 14.21 3.67
C LEU A 128 9.34 12.71 3.64
N LEU A 129 10.10 12.26 2.64
CA LEU A 129 10.59 10.88 2.55
C LEU A 129 11.46 10.49 3.75
N ALA A 130 12.38 11.38 4.16
CA ALA A 130 13.20 11.16 5.35
C ALA A 130 12.33 11.07 6.62
N SER A 131 11.34 11.94 6.74
CA SER A 131 10.40 11.96 7.88
C SER A 131 9.58 10.67 7.96
N VAL A 132 9.07 10.17 6.82
CA VAL A 132 8.31 8.92 6.74
C VAL A 132 9.16 7.72 7.17
N LEU A 133 10.43 7.66 6.74
CA LEU A 133 11.33 6.58 7.14
C LEU A 133 11.71 6.64 8.62
N ASN A 134 12.00 7.82 9.16
CA ASN A 134 12.37 8.01 10.56
C ASN A 134 11.23 7.68 11.53
N GLN A 135 9.99 7.84 11.07
CA GLN A 135 8.79 7.53 11.85
C GLN A 135 8.28 6.09 11.64
N HIS A 136 8.99 5.26 10.87
CA HIS A 136 8.63 3.87 10.60
C HIS A 136 7.18 3.67 10.10
N LEU A 137 6.69 4.58 9.25
CA LEU A 137 5.29 4.61 8.78
C LEU A 137 5.01 3.58 7.68
N PHE A 138 5.18 2.30 8.01
CA PHE A 138 4.98 1.17 7.09
C PHE A 138 5.67 1.34 5.73
N ALA A 139 6.83 1.99 5.72
CA ALA A 139 7.61 2.26 4.53
C ALA A 139 8.99 1.63 4.65
N SER A 140 9.50 1.09 3.53
CA SER A 140 10.83 0.52 3.42
C SER A 140 11.68 1.37 2.48
N ARG A 141 12.98 1.48 2.78
CA ARG A 141 13.93 2.15 1.90
C ARG A 141 14.22 1.29 0.67
N VAL A 142 14.22 1.90 -0.51
CA VAL A 142 14.69 1.31 -1.77
C VAL A 142 15.70 2.24 -2.44
N ALA A 143 16.28 1.81 -3.56
CA ALA A 143 17.18 2.65 -4.34
C ALA A 143 16.47 3.94 -4.78
N GLY A 144 16.99 5.10 -4.35
CA GLY A 144 16.46 6.41 -4.72
C GLY A 144 15.13 6.83 -4.08
N GLY A 145 14.56 6.05 -3.16
CA GLY A 145 13.24 6.37 -2.59
C GLY A 145 12.73 5.41 -1.52
N ILE A 146 11.41 5.31 -1.41
CA ILE A 146 10.73 4.37 -0.51
C ILE A 146 9.66 3.57 -1.25
N THR A 147 9.29 2.44 -0.66
CA THR A 147 8.08 1.70 -1.00
C THR A 147 7.22 1.55 0.24
N TYR A 148 5.92 1.75 0.09
CA TYR A 148 4.98 1.45 1.16
C TYR A 148 4.74 -0.06 1.24
N HIS A 149 4.43 -0.54 2.44
CA HIS A 149 3.84 -1.84 2.62
C HIS A 149 2.51 -1.91 1.86
N GLN A 150 2.24 -3.01 1.16
CA GLN A 150 1.10 -3.13 0.25
C GLN A 150 -0.24 -2.77 0.93
N LEU A 151 -0.53 -3.37 2.09
CA LEU A 151 -1.76 -3.07 2.84
C LEU A 151 -1.86 -1.59 3.24
N PHE A 152 -0.74 -0.93 3.56
CA PHE A 152 -0.75 0.49 3.91
C PHE A 152 -1.04 1.35 2.71
N ARG A 153 -0.41 1.03 1.57
CA ARG A 153 -0.64 1.72 0.30
C ARG A 153 -2.10 1.59 -0.14
N ASP A 154 -2.69 0.42 0.01
CA ASP A 154 -4.08 0.15 -0.36
C ASP A 154 -5.04 0.88 0.59
N PHE A 155 -4.77 0.87 1.90
CA PHE A 155 -5.49 1.70 2.87
C PHE A 155 -5.46 3.19 2.47
N LEU A 156 -4.28 3.75 2.22
CA LEU A 156 -4.12 5.16 1.85
C LEU A 156 -4.84 5.53 0.55
N GLN A 157 -4.76 4.67 -0.48
CA GLN A 157 -5.47 4.89 -1.75
C GLN A 157 -6.99 4.83 -1.56
N ASN A 158 -7.50 3.89 -0.75
CA ASN A 158 -8.92 3.82 -0.43
C ASN A 158 -9.39 5.06 0.34
N THR A 159 -8.62 5.51 1.34
CA THR A 159 -8.90 6.75 2.07
C THR A 159 -8.93 7.96 1.14
N LEU A 160 -7.95 8.09 0.24
CA LEU A 160 -7.89 9.19 -0.74
C LEU A 160 -9.08 9.14 -1.70
N LYS A 161 -9.40 7.96 -2.25
CA LYS A 161 -10.50 7.77 -3.19
C LYS A 161 -11.86 8.07 -2.58
N GLN A 162 -12.07 7.73 -1.30
CA GLN A 162 -13.32 8.02 -0.59
C GLN A 162 -13.44 9.50 -0.20
N SER A 163 -12.35 10.11 0.26
CA SER A 163 -12.37 11.50 0.75
C SER A 163 -12.30 12.54 -0.38
N SER A 164 -11.66 12.23 -1.50
CA SER A 164 -11.53 13.12 -2.66
C SER A 164 -11.33 12.33 -3.96
N PRO A 165 -12.41 11.76 -4.53
CA PRO A 165 -12.36 11.01 -5.79
C PRO A 165 -11.70 11.79 -6.94
N GLU A 166 -11.97 13.09 -7.05
CA GLU A 166 -11.42 13.95 -8.09
C GLU A 166 -9.90 14.12 -7.94
N GLN A 167 -9.41 14.22 -6.70
CA GLN A 167 -7.98 14.28 -6.42
C GLN A 167 -7.31 12.95 -6.74
N TYR A 168 -7.92 11.83 -6.35
CA TYR A 168 -7.44 10.49 -6.68
C TYR A 168 -7.25 10.33 -8.20
N SER A 169 -8.29 10.61 -8.99
CA SER A 169 -8.22 10.52 -10.45
C SER A 169 -7.18 11.47 -11.04
N ARG A 170 -7.10 12.72 -10.56
CA ARG A 170 -6.11 13.70 -11.04
C ARG A 170 -4.67 13.26 -10.77
N LEU A 171 -4.39 12.69 -9.60
CA LEU A 171 -3.05 12.21 -9.25
C LEU A 171 -2.63 11.02 -10.10
N HIS A 172 -3.53 10.04 -10.29
CA HIS A 172 -3.27 8.94 -11.19
C HIS A 172 -3.07 9.41 -12.64
N LEU A 173 -3.85 10.38 -13.13
CA LEU A 173 -3.67 10.92 -14.48
C LEU A 173 -2.33 11.63 -14.65
N SER A 174 -1.90 12.41 -13.65
CA SER A 174 -0.60 13.09 -13.66
C SER A 174 0.57 12.10 -13.63
N ALA A 175 0.46 11.07 -12.78
CA ALA A 175 1.43 9.97 -12.74
C ALA A 175 1.48 9.21 -14.08
N ALA A 176 0.33 8.89 -14.69
CA ALA A 176 0.25 8.21 -15.97
C ALA A 176 1.02 8.96 -17.07
N ARG A 177 0.77 10.27 -17.19
CA ARG A 177 1.45 11.14 -18.17
C ARG A 177 2.95 11.19 -17.95
N TRP A 178 3.39 11.29 -16.69
CA TRP A 178 4.82 11.29 -16.37
C TRP A 178 5.48 9.95 -16.74
N PHE A 179 4.87 8.82 -16.36
CA PHE A 179 5.41 7.50 -16.69
C PHE A 179 5.41 7.23 -18.19
N GLN A 180 4.38 7.65 -18.92
CA GLN A 180 4.32 7.54 -20.38
C GLN A 180 5.43 8.36 -21.06
N ALA A 181 5.66 9.59 -20.61
CA ALA A 181 6.74 10.44 -21.13
C ALA A 181 8.15 9.90 -20.83
N ASN A 182 8.28 9.01 -19.83
CA ASN A 182 9.52 8.32 -19.48
C ASN A 182 9.56 6.86 -20.00
N GLU A 183 8.73 6.53 -20.99
CA GLU A 183 8.67 5.22 -21.66
C GLU A 183 8.30 4.03 -20.74
N GLN A 184 7.80 4.30 -19.53
CA GLN A 184 7.30 3.29 -18.59
C GLN A 184 5.83 2.98 -18.87
N LEU A 185 5.57 2.37 -20.04
CA LEU A 185 4.23 2.24 -20.61
C LEU A 185 3.30 1.33 -19.80
N GLU A 186 3.81 0.26 -19.18
CA GLU A 186 2.99 -0.64 -18.35
C GLU A 186 2.54 0.05 -17.05
N THR A 187 3.41 0.87 -16.47
CA THR A 187 3.07 1.68 -15.29
C THR A 187 2.06 2.75 -15.66
N ALA A 188 2.26 3.43 -16.79
CA ALA A 188 1.32 4.44 -17.31
C ALA A 188 -0.07 3.84 -17.59
N PHE A 189 -0.15 2.68 -18.24
CA PHE A 189 -1.40 1.94 -18.49
C PHE A 189 -2.20 1.72 -17.20
N ASN A 190 -1.54 1.23 -16.16
CA ASN A 190 -2.17 0.99 -14.86
C ASN A 190 -2.69 2.28 -14.22
N HIS A 191 -1.93 3.38 -14.31
CA HIS A 191 -2.35 4.67 -13.79
C HIS A 191 -3.53 5.27 -14.58
N TYR A 192 -3.59 5.13 -15.91
CA TYR A 192 -4.75 5.59 -16.69
C TYR A 192 -6.03 4.85 -16.32
N LEU A 193 -5.97 3.53 -16.14
CA LEU A 193 -7.12 2.75 -15.66
C LEU A 193 -7.54 3.18 -14.26
N ALA A 194 -6.59 3.36 -13.34
CA ALA A 194 -6.87 3.84 -11.99
C ALA A 194 -7.46 5.26 -11.97
N ALA A 195 -7.07 6.12 -12.92
CA ALA A 195 -7.62 7.46 -13.07
C ALA A 195 -9.08 7.47 -13.59
N GLY A 196 -9.58 6.34 -14.11
CA GLY A 196 -10.86 6.26 -14.80
C GLY A 196 -10.79 6.79 -16.23
N ALA A 197 -9.62 6.74 -16.86
CA ALA A 197 -9.39 7.23 -18.22
C ALA A 197 -8.88 6.09 -19.14
N PRO A 198 -9.69 5.02 -19.34
CA PRO A 198 -9.28 3.82 -20.06
C PRO A 198 -9.04 4.05 -21.57
N GLU A 199 -9.48 5.17 -22.13
CA GLU A 199 -9.17 5.59 -23.50
C GLU A 199 -7.66 5.75 -23.73
N TYR A 200 -6.94 6.37 -22.80
CA TYR A 200 -5.48 6.53 -22.91
C TYR A 200 -4.74 5.21 -22.64
N ALA A 201 -5.32 4.34 -21.79
CA ALA A 201 -4.78 3.00 -21.59
C ALA A 201 -4.91 2.16 -22.87
N ALA A 202 -6.04 2.28 -23.59
CA ALA A 202 -6.25 1.63 -24.88
C ALA A 202 -5.27 2.15 -25.95
N GLU A 203 -4.99 3.45 -25.99
CA GLU A 203 -3.97 4.03 -26.88
C GLU A 203 -2.58 3.42 -26.64
N ILE A 204 -2.16 3.28 -25.38
CA ILE A 204 -0.90 2.60 -25.05
C ILE A 204 -0.91 1.15 -25.52
N ALA A 205 -1.98 0.41 -25.19
CA ALA A 205 -2.07 -1.01 -25.51
C ALA A 205 -2.03 -1.25 -27.02
N GLU A 206 -2.72 -0.40 -27.79
CA GLU A 206 -2.74 -0.44 -29.24
C GLU A 206 -1.37 -0.09 -29.84
N PHE A 207 -0.70 0.93 -29.29
CA PHE A 207 0.63 1.37 -29.75
C PHE A 207 1.69 0.29 -29.56
N VAL A 208 1.71 -0.41 -28.43
CA VAL A 208 2.76 -1.40 -28.11
C VAL A 208 2.44 -2.83 -28.56
N ALA A 209 1.20 -3.10 -29.01
CA ALA A 209 0.71 -4.45 -29.26
C ALA A 209 1.65 -5.31 -30.12
N GLN A 210 2.16 -4.74 -31.22
CA GLN A 210 3.08 -5.43 -32.12
C GLN A 210 4.43 -5.72 -31.46
N ASP A 211 5.02 -4.71 -30.80
CA ASP A 211 6.34 -4.84 -30.18
C ASP A 211 6.32 -5.84 -29.03
N TYR A 212 5.28 -5.79 -28.19
CA TYR A 212 5.11 -6.70 -27.06
C TYR A 212 4.88 -8.14 -27.53
N PHE A 213 4.13 -8.33 -28.61
CA PHE A 213 3.94 -9.65 -29.21
C PHE A 213 5.27 -10.23 -29.71
N VAL A 214 6.08 -9.43 -30.43
CA VAL A 214 7.41 -9.86 -30.91
C VAL A 214 8.36 -10.15 -29.75
N GLN A 215 8.27 -9.40 -28.65
CA GLN A 215 9.04 -9.63 -27.42
C GLN A 215 8.53 -10.82 -26.59
N GLY A 216 7.43 -11.48 -26.98
CA GLY A 216 6.84 -12.58 -26.24
C GLY A 216 6.07 -12.18 -24.97
N LYS A 217 5.78 -10.88 -24.78
CA LYS A 217 4.99 -10.33 -23.65
C LYS A 217 3.48 -10.57 -23.83
N VAL A 218 3.13 -11.79 -24.18
CA VAL A 218 1.76 -12.19 -24.56
C VAL A 218 0.79 -12.12 -23.38
N GLU A 219 1.22 -12.55 -22.19
CA GLU A 219 0.40 -12.51 -20.98
C GLU A 219 -0.06 -11.08 -20.65
N THR A 220 0.84 -10.09 -20.79
CA THR A 220 0.51 -8.67 -20.61
C THR A 220 -0.56 -8.19 -21.60
N LEU A 221 -0.48 -8.59 -22.87
CA LEU A 221 -1.47 -8.21 -23.88
C LEU A 221 -2.84 -8.84 -23.61
N LEU A 222 -2.87 -10.09 -23.15
CA LEU A 222 -4.11 -10.78 -22.77
C LEU A 222 -4.75 -10.11 -21.54
N GLU A 223 -3.96 -9.80 -20.51
CA GLU A 223 -4.42 -9.07 -19.33
C GLU A 223 -4.99 -7.69 -19.72
N TRP A 224 -4.31 -6.95 -20.59
CA TRP A 224 -4.75 -5.62 -21.02
C TRP A 224 -6.03 -5.69 -21.84
N LYS A 225 -6.16 -6.70 -22.73
CA LYS A 225 -7.41 -6.98 -23.43
C LYS A 225 -8.55 -7.16 -22.42
N GLU A 226 -8.40 -8.06 -21.45
CA GLU A 226 -9.44 -8.36 -20.45
C GLU A 226 -9.85 -7.13 -19.65
N ARG A 227 -8.89 -6.28 -19.28
CA ARG A 227 -9.15 -5.04 -18.53
C ARG A 227 -9.80 -3.95 -19.37
N LEU A 228 -9.61 -3.97 -20.70
CA LEU A 228 -10.21 -3.01 -21.63
C LEU A 228 -11.56 -3.49 -22.21
N LEU A 229 -11.86 -4.79 -22.18
CA LEU A 229 -13.13 -5.37 -22.68
C LEU A 229 -14.41 -4.66 -22.21
N PRO A 230 -14.50 -4.16 -20.95
CA PRO A 230 -15.68 -3.43 -20.50
C PRO A 230 -15.94 -2.11 -21.25
N HIS A 231 -15.00 -1.66 -22.10
CA HIS A 231 -15.04 -0.36 -22.76
C HIS A 231 -14.96 -0.49 -24.30
N PRO A 232 -15.83 0.21 -25.06
CA PRO A 232 -15.89 0.09 -26.51
C PRO A 232 -14.84 0.96 -27.21
N PHE A 233 -13.56 0.56 -27.16
CA PHE A 233 -12.46 1.27 -27.82
C PHE A 233 -11.95 0.56 -29.09
N PRO A 234 -11.48 1.29 -30.10
CA PRO A 234 -10.84 0.71 -31.27
C PRO A 234 -9.42 0.24 -30.92
N ILE A 235 -9.29 -1.04 -30.56
CA ILE A 235 -8.01 -1.71 -30.26
C ILE A 235 -7.70 -2.87 -31.23
N PRO A 236 -7.73 -2.64 -32.57
CA PRO A 236 -7.66 -3.70 -33.57
C PRO A 236 -6.33 -4.46 -33.56
N ASN A 237 -5.19 -3.78 -33.34
CA ASN A 237 -3.90 -4.46 -33.29
C ASN A 237 -3.80 -5.33 -32.04
N LEU A 238 -4.21 -4.82 -30.87
CA LEU A 238 -4.23 -5.61 -29.64
C LEU A 238 -5.08 -6.87 -29.81
N LEU A 239 -6.31 -6.73 -30.33
CA LEU A 239 -7.21 -7.86 -30.55
C LEU A 239 -6.64 -8.87 -31.54
N HIS A 240 -6.05 -8.40 -32.63
CA HIS A 240 -5.42 -9.26 -33.63
C HIS A 240 -4.25 -10.06 -33.05
N LYS A 241 -3.35 -9.42 -32.28
CA LYS A 241 -2.22 -10.12 -31.65
C LYS A 241 -2.69 -11.14 -30.63
N CYS A 242 -3.66 -10.79 -29.80
CA CYS A 242 -4.25 -11.71 -28.83
C CYS A 242 -4.99 -12.90 -29.47
N ALA A 243 -5.42 -12.80 -30.73
CA ALA A 243 -6.11 -13.88 -31.46
C ALA A 243 -5.17 -14.83 -32.20
N ILE A 244 -3.90 -14.45 -32.40
CA ILE A 244 -2.88 -15.27 -33.07
C ILE A 244 -2.11 -16.15 -32.08
N VAL A 245 -2.18 -15.83 -30.79
CA VAL A 245 -1.68 -16.63 -29.66
C VAL A 245 -2.58 -17.83 -29.43
#